data_AF-A0A357FXX5-F1
#
_entry.id   AF-A0A357FXX5-F1
#
_cell.length_a   1.000
_cell.length_b   1.000
_cell.length_c   1.000
_cell.angle_alpha   90.00
_cell.angle_beta   90.00
_cell.angle_gamma   90.00
#
_symmetry.space_group_name_H-M   'P 1'
#
loop_
_entity.id
_entity.type
_entity.pdbx_description
1 polymer ?
#
loop_
_entity_poly.entity_id
_entity_poly.type
_entity_poly.pdbx_seq_one_letter_code
_entity_poly.pdbx_strand_id
1 'polypeptide(L)'
;MRAIKDHALAHLWADKPAIMGVVNVTPDSFSDGGQFFNPERAIEHGLRLLEEGADILDIGGESTRPGAQSVDLEEEIDRVVPVIEGLAKSARYISIDTRHAATMRAALKAGANIIN
;
A
#
# COMPACT_ATOMS: atom_id res chain seq x y z
N MET A 1 29.25 -14.54 -17.46
CA MET A 1 28.31 -14.59 -16.32
C MET A 1 28.00 -13.15 -15.93
N ARG A 2 26.81 -12.64 -16.27
CA ARG A 2 26.45 -11.23 -16.06
C ARG A 2 26.05 -11.09 -14.59
N ALA A 3 26.82 -10.34 -13.81
CA ALA A 3 26.49 -10.02 -12.44
C ALA A 3 25.04 -9.49 -12.38
N ILE A 4 24.24 -10.12 -11.52
CA ILE A 4 22.90 -9.63 -11.18
C ILE A 4 23.14 -8.24 -10.59
N LYS A 5 22.75 -7.20 -11.34
CA LYS A 5 22.82 -5.81 -10.88
C LYS A 5 22.04 -5.71 -9.58
N ASP A 6 22.50 -4.89 -8.64
CA ASP A 6 21.78 -4.54 -7.41
C ASP A 6 20.31 -4.22 -7.72
N HIS A 7 19.45 -5.22 -7.59
CA HIS A 7 18.01 -5.02 -7.66
C HIS A 7 17.64 -4.47 -6.30
N ALA A 8 16.99 -3.29 -6.26
CA ALA A 8 16.66 -2.57 -5.02
C ALA A 8 15.91 -3.43 -3.97
N LEU A 9 15.30 -4.53 -4.40
CA LEU A 9 14.55 -5.49 -3.57
C LEU A 9 15.35 -6.74 -3.18
N ALA A 10 16.56 -6.96 -3.71
CA ALA A 10 17.33 -8.21 -3.51
C ALA A 10 17.64 -8.51 -2.03
N HIS A 11 17.67 -7.50 -1.18
CA HIS A 11 17.89 -7.64 0.25
C HIS A 11 16.67 -8.14 1.04
N LEU A 12 15.45 -8.05 0.49
CA LEU A 12 14.21 -8.42 1.21
C LEU A 12 14.17 -9.92 1.58
N TRP A 13 14.77 -10.77 0.75
CA TRP A 13 14.64 -12.23 0.89
C TRP A 13 15.98 -12.96 0.95
N ALA A 14 17.08 -12.23 1.18
CA ALA A 14 18.42 -12.81 1.13
C ALA A 14 18.64 -13.86 2.24
N ASP A 15 18.18 -13.58 3.47
CA ASP A 15 18.52 -14.39 4.65
C ASP A 15 17.30 -14.85 5.48
N LYS A 16 16.12 -14.27 5.24
CA LYS A 16 14.85 -14.60 5.93
C LYS A 16 13.64 -14.25 5.05
N PRO A 17 12.45 -14.83 5.30
CA PRO A 17 11.21 -14.35 4.71
C PRO A 17 10.97 -12.87 5.09
N ALA A 18 10.45 -12.09 4.15
CA ALA A 18 9.98 -10.72 4.41
C ALA A 18 8.52 -10.74 4.82
N ILE A 19 8.13 -9.84 5.73
CA ILE A 19 6.76 -9.67 6.18
C ILE A 19 6.13 -8.47 5.47
N MET A 20 4.96 -8.70 4.86
CA MET A 20 4.16 -7.66 4.22
C MET A 20 2.95 -7.34 5.09
N GLY A 21 2.88 -6.11 5.60
CA GLY A 21 1.77 -5.61 6.40
C GLY A 21 0.67 -5.02 5.50
N VAL A 22 -0.58 -5.42 5.71
CA VAL A 22 -1.72 -4.99 4.89
C VAL A 22 -2.36 -3.73 5.45
N VAL A 23 -2.53 -2.71 4.60
CA VAL A 23 -3.18 -1.44 4.89
C VAL A 23 -4.37 -1.28 3.93
N ASN A 24 -5.55 -1.72 4.37
CA ASN A 24 -6.78 -1.62 3.57
C ASN A 24 -7.42 -0.24 3.71
N VAL A 25 -7.42 0.51 2.64
CA VAL A 25 -7.89 1.88 2.55
C VAL A 25 -9.35 1.93 2.10
N THR A 26 -10.20 1.15 2.78
CA THR A 26 -11.63 1.05 2.46
C THR A 26 -12.48 1.67 3.58
N PRO A 27 -13.67 2.23 3.28
CA PRO A 27 -14.52 2.87 4.27
C PRO A 27 -14.84 1.96 5.47
N ASP A 28 -15.06 0.67 5.22
CA ASP A 28 -15.37 -0.35 6.21
C ASP A 28 -14.17 -0.75 7.09
N SER A 29 -12.93 -0.43 6.68
CA SER A 29 -11.73 -0.82 7.43
C SER A 29 -11.39 0.14 8.58
N PHE A 30 -11.87 1.40 8.52
CA PHE A 30 -11.50 2.45 9.47
C PHE A 30 -12.64 3.40 9.87
N SER A 31 -13.90 3.13 9.50
CA SER A 31 -15.03 4.01 9.88
C SER A 31 -15.68 3.61 11.22
N ASP A 32 -15.77 4.58 12.14
CA ASP A 32 -16.70 4.55 13.28
C ASP A 32 -18.09 5.12 12.86
N GLY A 33 -18.58 4.76 11.67
CA GLY A 33 -19.89 5.21 11.17
C GLY A 33 -19.93 6.55 10.42
N GLY A 34 -18.78 7.10 10.00
CA GLY A 34 -18.69 8.30 9.18
C GLY A 34 -18.52 7.98 7.68
N GLN A 35 -19.31 8.62 6.82
CA GLN A 35 -19.34 8.43 5.35
C GLN A 35 -18.06 8.90 4.61
N PHE A 36 -16.98 9.21 5.32
CA PHE A 36 -15.76 9.78 4.74
C PHE A 36 -14.53 8.97 5.15
N PHE A 37 -13.77 8.56 4.14
CA PHE A 37 -12.46 7.96 4.30
C PHE A 37 -11.51 8.97 4.99
N ASN A 38 -10.74 8.50 5.99
CA ASN A 38 -9.73 9.27 6.69
C ASN A 38 -8.34 8.64 6.43
N PRO A 39 -7.45 9.30 5.64
CA PRO A 39 -6.13 8.77 5.33
C PRO A 39 -5.21 8.72 6.55
N GLU A 40 -5.39 9.58 7.54
CA GLU A 40 -4.54 9.61 8.74
C GLU A 40 -4.61 8.29 9.52
N ARG A 41 -5.80 7.67 9.66
CA ARG A 41 -5.94 6.36 10.33
C ARG A 41 -5.20 5.25 9.59
N ALA A 42 -5.22 5.26 8.26
CA ALA A 42 -4.50 4.27 7.46
C ALA A 42 -2.99 4.46 7.57
N ILE A 43 -2.52 5.72 7.63
CA ILE A 43 -1.12 6.06 7.88
C ILE A 43 -0.68 5.60 9.28
N GLU A 44 -1.45 5.90 10.33
CA GLU A 44 -1.17 5.46 11.70
C GLU A 44 -1.08 3.93 11.79
N HIS A 45 -2.00 3.21 11.14
CA HIS A 45 -1.97 1.75 11.06
C HIS A 45 -0.72 1.25 10.32
N GLY A 46 -0.37 1.87 9.19
CA GLY A 46 0.85 1.54 8.45
C GLY A 46 2.13 1.74 9.27
N LEU A 47 2.23 2.85 10.02
CA LEU A 47 3.36 3.11 10.92
C LEU A 47 3.45 2.06 12.04
N ARG A 48 2.31 1.70 12.64
CA ARG A 48 2.26 0.64 13.66
C ARG A 48 2.71 -0.71 13.11
N LEU A 49 2.34 -1.07 11.87
CA LEU A 49 2.81 -2.29 11.24
C LEU A 49 4.33 -2.31 11.06
N LEU A 50 4.94 -1.16 10.72
CA LEU A 50 6.41 -1.05 10.67
C LEU A 50 7.03 -1.25 12.06
N GLU A 51 6.43 -0.68 13.11
CA GLU A 51 6.87 -0.88 14.51
C GLU A 51 6.74 -2.35 14.95
N GLU A 52 5.71 -3.06 14.48
CA GLU A 52 5.48 -4.49 14.70
C GLU A 52 6.41 -5.38 13.85
N GLY A 53 7.20 -4.81 12.94
CA GLY A 53 8.24 -5.50 12.18
C GLY A 53 7.90 -5.85 10.73
N ALA A 54 6.91 -5.21 10.13
CA ALA A 54 6.65 -5.33 8.69
C ALA A 54 7.84 -4.77 7.88
N ASP A 55 8.31 -5.53 6.88
CA ASP A 55 9.36 -5.11 5.95
C ASP A 55 8.77 -4.33 4.76
N ILE A 56 7.53 -4.64 4.38
CA ILE A 56 6.78 -4.03 3.26
C ILE A 56 5.40 -3.61 3.77
N LEU A 57 4.89 -2.47 3.31
CA LEU A 57 3.48 -2.11 3.46
C LEU A 57 2.75 -2.28 2.14
N ASP A 58 1.61 -2.99 2.14
CA ASP A 58 0.76 -3.20 0.97
C ASP A 58 -0.53 -2.41 1.11
N ILE A 59 -0.71 -1.43 0.23
CA ILE A 59 -1.78 -0.44 0.31
C ILE A 59 -2.84 -0.80 -0.73
N GLY A 60 -4.09 -1.06 -0.31
CA GLY A 60 -5.19 -1.41 -1.21
C GLY A 60 -6.39 -0.48 -1.03
N GLY A 61 -6.85 0.17 -2.11
CA GLY A 61 -7.98 1.12 -2.09
C GLY A 61 -9.35 0.49 -2.37
N GLU A 62 -9.34 -0.77 -2.80
CA GLU A 62 -10.53 -1.50 -3.25
C GLU A 62 -10.66 -2.82 -2.49
N SER A 63 -11.88 -3.15 -2.06
CA SER A 63 -12.16 -4.43 -1.44
C SER A 63 -12.29 -5.52 -2.50
N THR A 64 -11.51 -6.59 -2.38
CA THR A 64 -11.60 -7.78 -3.25
C THR A 64 -12.57 -8.84 -2.69
N ARG A 65 -13.32 -8.51 -1.62
CA ARG A 65 -14.27 -9.44 -0.99
C ARG A 65 -15.45 -9.76 -1.92
N PRO A 66 -15.98 -11.00 -1.90
CA PRO A 66 -17.16 -11.35 -2.69
C PRO A 66 -18.34 -10.42 -2.40
N GLY A 67 -18.89 -9.78 -3.44
CA GLY A 67 -20.02 -8.86 -3.34
C GLY A 67 -19.66 -7.40 -3.03
N ALA A 68 -18.37 -7.05 -2.94
CA ALA A 68 -17.96 -5.66 -2.89
C ALA A 68 -18.37 -4.93 -4.19
N GLN A 69 -18.87 -3.70 -4.06
CA GLN A 69 -19.08 -2.85 -5.22
C GLN A 69 -17.72 -2.39 -5.75
N SER A 70 -17.57 -2.41 -7.08
CA SER A 70 -16.41 -1.82 -7.73
C SER A 70 -16.32 -0.36 -7.32
N VAL A 71 -15.12 0.07 -6.94
CA VAL A 71 -14.82 1.46 -6.63
C VAL A 71 -14.52 2.18 -7.94
N ASP A 72 -14.96 3.43 -8.08
CA ASP A 72 -14.60 4.24 -9.25
C ASP A 72 -13.09 4.50 -9.26
N LEU A 73 -12.50 4.60 -10.46
CA LEU A 73 -11.05 4.73 -10.60
C LEU A 73 -10.48 5.95 -9.86
N GLU A 74 -11.13 7.11 -10.01
CA GLU A 74 -10.73 8.31 -9.29
C GLU A 74 -10.83 8.13 -7.76
N GLU A 75 -11.86 7.44 -7.29
CA GLU A 75 -12.06 7.19 -5.86
C GLU A 75 -10.98 6.27 -5.28
N GLU A 76 -10.56 5.23 -6.01
CA GLU A 76 -9.45 4.38 -5.58
C GLU A 76 -8.15 5.19 -5.46
N ILE A 77 -7.86 6.06 -6.44
CA ILE A 77 -6.67 6.93 -6.44
C ILE A 77 -6.72 7.90 -5.24
N ASP A 78 -7.85 8.56 -5.02
CA ASP A 78 -8.05 9.51 -3.92
C ASP A 78 -7.92 8.87 -2.54
N ARG A 79 -8.20 7.56 -2.43
CA ARG A 79 -7.96 6.78 -1.23
C ARG A 79 -6.48 6.49 -1.01
N VAL A 80 -5.81 5.89 -2.01
CA VAL A 80 -4.47 5.32 -1.81
C VAL A 80 -3.34 6.34 -1.85
N VAL A 81 -3.44 7.39 -2.69
CA VAL A 81 -2.34 8.34 -2.89
C VAL A 81 -1.96 9.07 -1.61
N PRO A 82 -2.88 9.66 -0.83
CA PRO A 82 -2.52 10.36 0.41
C PRO A 82 -1.85 9.44 1.44
N VAL A 83 -2.27 8.17 1.50
CA VAL A 83 -1.70 7.16 2.40
C VAL A 83 -0.27 6.81 1.99
N ILE A 84 -0.03 6.61 0.70
CA ILE A 84 1.31 6.34 0.16
C ILE A 84 2.25 7.52 0.43
N GLU A 85 1.81 8.76 0.15
CA GLU A 85 2.62 9.97 0.39
C GLU A 85 2.97 10.14 1.88
N GLY A 86 2.01 9.86 2.78
CA GLY A 86 2.22 9.91 4.22
C GLY A 86 3.22 8.88 4.73
N LEU A 87 3.25 7.68 4.12
CA LEU A 87 4.11 6.57 4.53
C LEU A 87 5.48 6.56 3.83
N ALA A 88 5.64 7.23 2.69
CA ALA A 88 6.85 7.18 1.85
C ALA A 88 8.14 7.64 2.55
N LYS A 89 8.03 8.43 3.63
CA LYS A 89 9.20 8.85 4.43
C LYS A 89 9.64 7.82 5.48
N SER A 90 8.75 6.93 5.88
CA SER A 90 8.96 5.97 6.96
C SER A 90 9.13 4.54 6.45
N ALA A 91 8.34 4.15 5.45
CA ALA A 91 8.41 2.83 4.84
C ALA A 91 9.43 2.81 3.70
N ARG A 92 10.37 1.86 3.74
CA ARG A 92 11.33 1.65 2.65
C ARG A 92 10.70 1.00 1.43
N TYR A 93 9.78 0.06 1.64
CA TYR A 93 9.10 -0.67 0.59
C TYR A 93 7.59 -0.49 0.73
N ILE A 94 6.97 0.03 -0.31
CA ILE A 94 5.53 0.25 -0.39
C ILE A 94 5.04 -0.42 -1.66
N SER A 95 4.12 -1.35 -1.47
CA SER A 95 3.36 -2.03 -2.50
C SER A 95 2.00 -1.36 -2.67
N ILE A 96 1.56 -1.25 -3.93
CA ILE A 96 0.18 -0.90 -4.27
C ILE A 96 -0.52 -2.17 -4.74
N ASP A 97 -1.57 -2.58 -4.02
CA ASP A 97 -2.49 -3.65 -4.41
C ASP A 97 -3.59 -3.05 -5.28
N THR A 98 -3.44 -3.19 -6.60
CA THR A 98 -4.42 -2.69 -7.56
C THR A 98 -4.31 -3.42 -8.89
N ARG A 99 -5.46 -3.59 -9.56
CA ARG A 99 -5.53 -4.04 -10.95
C ARG A 99 -5.55 -2.89 -11.97
N HIS A 100 -5.67 -1.65 -11.52
CA HIS A 100 -5.87 -0.52 -12.42
C HIS A 100 -4.55 0.17 -12.77
N ALA A 101 -4.18 0.14 -14.05
CA ALA A 101 -2.93 0.74 -14.53
C ALA A 101 -2.80 2.24 -14.24
N ALA A 102 -3.92 2.97 -14.12
CA ALA A 102 -3.91 4.37 -13.73
C ALA A 102 -3.57 4.54 -12.23
N THR A 103 -4.15 3.73 -11.35
CA THR A 103 -3.82 3.66 -9.92
C THR A 103 -2.36 3.28 -9.72
N MET A 104 -1.85 2.25 -10.43
CA MET A 104 -0.42 1.90 -10.41
C MET A 104 0.47 3.10 -10.72
N ARG A 105 0.16 3.86 -11.78
CA ARG A 105 0.94 5.04 -12.17
C ARG A 105 0.88 6.17 -11.14
N ALA A 106 -0.28 6.38 -10.52
CA ALA A 106 -0.44 7.39 -9.47
C ALA A 106 0.34 6.99 -8.21
N ALA A 107 0.21 5.74 -7.77
CA ALA A 107 0.92 5.19 -6.62
C ALA A 107 2.44 5.25 -6.77
N LEU A 108 2.98 4.88 -7.94
CA LEU A 108 4.42 4.98 -8.22
C LEU A 108 4.94 6.43 -8.13
N LYS A 109 4.13 7.42 -8.56
CA LYS A 109 4.48 8.84 -8.43
C LYS A 109 4.43 9.31 -6.97
N ALA A 110 3.51 8.77 -6.19
CA ALA A 110 3.33 9.10 -4.77
C ALA A 110 4.42 8.50 -3.86
N GLY A 111 5.10 7.44 -4.30
CA GLY A 111 6.22 6.84 -3.56
C GLY A 111 6.18 5.31 -3.45
N ALA A 112 5.18 4.63 -4.01
CA ALA A 112 5.17 3.18 -4.11
C ALA A 112 6.33 2.68 -5.01
N ASN A 113 6.85 1.49 -4.71
CA ASN A 113 7.96 0.88 -5.45
C ASN A 113 7.76 -0.61 -5.77
N ILE A 114 6.60 -1.17 -5.40
CA ILE A 114 6.15 -2.52 -5.74
C ILE A 114 4.71 -2.41 -6.26
N ILE A 115 4.35 -3.22 -7.26
CA ILE A 115 2.95 -3.42 -7.70
C ILE A 115 2.61 -4.87 -7.35
N ASN A 116 1.51 -5.07 -6.64
CA ASN A 116 0.95 -6.38 -6.29
C ASN A 116 -0.32 -6.62 -7.11
#